data_AF-A0A519MRN8-F1
#
_entry.id   AF-A0A519MRN8-F1
#
_cell.length_a   1.000
_cell.length_b   1.000
_cell.length_c   1.000
_cell.angle_alpha   90.00
_cell.angle_beta   90.00
_cell.angle_gamma   90.00
#
_symmetry.space_group_name_H-M   'P 1'
#
loop_
_entity.id
_entity.type
_entity.pdbx_description
1 polymer ?
#
loop_
_entity_poly.entity_id
_entity_poly.type
_entity_poly.pdbx_seq_one_letter_code
_entity_poly.pdbx_strand_id
1 'polypeptide(L)'
;MDIRLHLSQPIKKNPITITGSKSETNRLLLLQALFSGISIENMSQSDDSDAMQRALSSGADVIDIHHAGTAMRFLTSYFAQLEGRTVLLTGSLRMKERPIGILVEALRSLGAC
;
A
#
# COMPACT_ATOMS: atom_id res chain seq x y z
N MET A 1 -12.82 -18.22 4.29
CA MET A 1 -13.30 -18.79 3.03
C MET A 1 -12.57 -20.09 2.83
N ASP A 2 -13.29 -21.20 2.78
CA ASP A 2 -12.68 -22.51 2.54
C ASP A 2 -12.67 -22.76 1.04
N ILE A 3 -11.47 -22.91 0.48
CA ILE A 3 -11.30 -23.21 -0.95
C ILE A 3 -11.10 -24.72 -1.09
N ARG A 4 -12.05 -25.41 -1.73
CA ARG A 4 -11.91 -26.82 -2.11
C ARG A 4 -11.46 -26.90 -3.57
N LEU A 5 -10.32 -27.53 -3.81
CA LEU A 5 -9.79 -27.75 -5.14
C LEU A 5 -10.17 -29.15 -5.61
N HIS A 6 -10.66 -29.25 -6.84
CA HIS A 6 -10.89 -30.52 -7.53
C HIS A 6 -9.86 -30.68 -8.64
N LEU A 7 -9.36 -31.91 -8.83
CA LEU A 7 -8.47 -32.23 -9.93
C LEU A 7 -9.19 -31.98 -11.27
N SER A 8 -8.69 -31.03 -12.05
CA SER A 8 -9.17 -30.74 -13.39
C SER A 8 -8.24 -31.32 -14.45
N GLN A 9 -8.79 -31.61 -15.63
CA GLN A 9 -8.01 -31.91 -16.83
C GLN A 9 -7.01 -30.77 -17.12
N PRO A 10 -5.85 -31.06 -17.78
CA PRO A 10 -4.88 -30.02 -18.12
C PRO A 10 -5.51 -28.89 -18.93
N ILE A 11 -5.33 -27.65 -18.48
CA ILE A 11 -5.84 -26.47 -19.17
C ILE A 11 -5.08 -26.30 -20.50
N LYS A 12 -5.80 -26.12 -21.62
CA LYS A 12 -5.19 -25.79 -22.92
C LYS A 12 -4.35 -24.52 -22.79
N LYS A 13 -3.18 -24.48 -23.44
CA LYS A 13 -2.28 -23.30 -23.46
C LYS A 13 -2.96 -22.09 -24.11
N ASN A 14 -3.72 -21.36 -23.31
CA ASN A 14 -4.23 -20.04 -23.66
C ASN A 14 -3.37 -18.99 -22.95
N PRO A 15 -3.08 -17.85 -23.58
CA PRO A 15 -2.39 -16.76 -22.91
C PRO A 15 -3.24 -16.28 -21.72
N ILE A 16 -2.62 -16.19 -20.54
CA ILE A 16 -3.22 -15.63 -19.33
C ILE A 16 -2.52 -14.31 -19.05
N THR A 17 -3.29 -13.23 -18.96
CA THR A 17 -2.78 -11.94 -18.50
C THR A 17 -2.87 -11.90 -16.98
N ILE A 18 -1.73 -11.66 -16.33
CA ILE A 18 -1.66 -11.46 -14.88
C ILE A 18 -1.52 -9.97 -14.62
N THR A 19 -2.19 -9.49 -13.57
CA THR A 19 -2.11 -8.10 -13.12
C THR A 19 -0.68 -7.74 -12.71
N GLY A 20 -0.40 -6.45 -12.62
CA GLY A 20 0.89 -5.95 -12.14
C GLY A 20 1.32 -6.50 -10.78
N SER A 21 2.62 -6.41 -10.52
CA SER A 21 3.20 -6.72 -9.22
C SER A 21 2.71 -5.73 -8.17
N LYS A 22 2.15 -6.24 -7.06
CA LYS A 22 1.74 -5.44 -5.91
C LYS A 22 2.88 -4.55 -5.40
N SER A 23 4.07 -5.12 -5.26
CA SER A 23 5.22 -4.41 -4.71
C SER A 23 5.77 -3.34 -5.66
N GLU A 24 5.69 -3.54 -6.97
CA GLU A 24 6.07 -2.51 -7.95
C GLU A 24 5.02 -1.41 -8.01
N THR A 25 3.74 -1.80 -8.08
CA THR A 25 2.60 -0.87 -8.08
C THR A 25 2.66 0.08 -6.88
N ASN A 26 2.85 -0.43 -5.67
CA ASN A 26 2.92 0.42 -4.47
C ASN A 26 4.10 1.40 -4.47
N ARG A 27 5.25 1.00 -5.03
CA ARG A 27 6.41 1.90 -5.16
C ARG A 27 6.16 2.97 -6.21
N LEU A 28 5.61 2.58 -7.37
CA LEU A 28 5.26 3.51 -8.44
C LEU A 28 4.18 4.51 -7.99
N LEU A 29 3.19 4.07 -7.22
CA LEU A 29 2.18 4.95 -6.62
C LEU A 29 2.82 5.99 -5.68
N LEU A 30 3.75 5.56 -4.82
CA LEU A 30 4.49 6.49 -3.96
C LEU A 30 5.29 7.50 -4.78
N LEU A 31 6.01 7.04 -5.82
CA LEU A 31 6.77 7.93 -6.70
C LEU A 31 5.84 8.90 -7.45
N GLN A 32 4.69 8.44 -7.94
CA GLN A 32 3.69 9.29 -8.58
C GLN A 32 3.15 10.38 -7.64
N ALA A 33 3.06 10.11 -6.33
CA ALA A 33 2.67 11.11 -5.34
C ALA A 33 3.78 12.14 -5.04
N LEU A 34 5.03 11.84 -5.37
CA LEU A 34 6.20 12.71 -5.16
C LEU A 34 6.59 13.48 -6.43
N PHE A 35 6.36 12.89 -7.60
CA PHE A 35 6.81 13.40 -8.89
C PHE A 35 5.65 13.45 -9.89
N SER A 36 5.49 14.60 -10.56
CA SER A 36 4.49 14.75 -11.62
C SER A 36 4.89 13.99 -12.89
N GLY A 37 3.90 13.49 -13.63
CA GLY A 37 4.11 12.89 -14.97
C GLY A 37 4.34 11.38 -15.01
N ILE A 38 4.23 10.67 -13.89
CA ILE A 38 4.29 9.19 -13.88
C ILE A 38 2.91 8.61 -14.19
N SER A 39 2.82 7.77 -15.23
CA SER A 39 1.63 6.96 -15.56
C SER A 39 1.90 5.48 -15.28
N ILE A 40 0.87 4.74 -14.86
CA ILE A 40 0.98 3.32 -14.50
C ILE A 40 -0.12 2.56 -15.25
N GLU A 41 0.26 1.71 -16.21
CA GLU A 41 -0.69 1.01 -17.08
C GLU A 41 -1.16 -0.33 -16.49
N ASN A 42 -0.24 -1.19 -16.05
CA ASN A 42 -0.55 -2.52 -15.50
C ASN A 42 -0.48 -2.53 -13.97
N MET A 43 -1.42 -1.85 -13.31
CA MET A 43 -1.49 -1.84 -11.84
C MET A 43 -1.91 -3.20 -11.27
N SER A 44 -1.41 -3.51 -10.08
CA SER A 44 -1.87 -4.67 -9.31
C SER A 44 -3.30 -4.47 -8.79
N GLN A 45 -4.16 -5.48 -8.95
CA GLN A 45 -5.52 -5.51 -8.42
C GLN A 45 -5.55 -6.11 -7.00
N SER A 46 -4.71 -5.61 -6.11
CA SER A 46 -4.61 -6.12 -4.75
C SER A 46 -5.13 -5.10 -3.75
N ASP A 47 -5.76 -5.58 -2.67
CA ASP A 47 -6.25 -4.72 -1.58
C ASP A 47 -5.19 -3.75 -1.05
N ASP A 48 -3.91 -4.15 -1.06
CA ASP A 48 -2.80 -3.32 -0.60
C ASP A 48 -2.52 -2.15 -1.57
N SER A 49 -2.58 -2.41 -2.88
CA SER A 49 -2.41 -1.37 -3.91
C SER A 49 -3.59 -0.41 -3.97
N ASP A 50 -4.81 -0.92 -3.78
CA ASP A 50 -6.01 -0.09 -3.71
C ASP A 50 -6.00 0.78 -2.44
N ALA A 51 -5.56 0.24 -1.30
CA ALA A 51 -5.38 1.02 -0.08
C ALA A 51 -4.31 2.11 -0.23
N MET A 52 -3.17 1.79 -0.86
CA MET A 52 -2.10 2.75 -1.13
C MET A 52 -2.58 3.91 -2.01
N GLN A 53 -3.25 3.61 -3.12
CA GLN A 53 -3.78 4.64 -4.03
C GLN A 53 -4.80 5.54 -3.34
N ARG A 54 -5.77 4.96 -2.63
CA ARG A 54 -6.78 5.74 -1.89
C ARG A 54 -6.16 6.62 -0.82
N ALA A 55 -5.17 6.13 -0.08
CA ALA A 55 -4.51 6.90 0.96
C ALA A 55 -3.73 8.09 0.41
N LEU A 56 -2.97 7.90 -0.68
CA LEU A 56 -2.19 8.97 -1.29
C LEU A 56 -3.06 10.08 -1.90
N SER A 57 -4.24 9.72 -2.44
CA SER A 57 -5.19 10.69 -2.98
C SER A 57 -6.13 11.30 -1.93
N SER A 58 -6.09 10.84 -0.67
CA SER A 58 -6.98 11.32 0.38
C SER A 58 -6.50 12.63 0.98
N GLY A 59 -7.43 13.56 1.18
CA GLY A 59 -7.23 14.77 2.00
C GLY A 59 -7.70 14.62 3.45
N ALA A 60 -8.16 13.43 3.86
CA ALA A 60 -8.69 13.21 5.20
C ALA A 60 -7.59 13.16 6.27
N ASP A 61 -7.97 13.51 7.50
CA ASP A 61 -7.10 13.42 8.68
C ASP A 61 -7.01 12.00 9.23
N VAL A 62 -7.96 11.12 8.89
CA VAL A 62 -7.96 9.71 9.30
C VAL A 62 -7.94 8.83 8.06
N ILE A 63 -6.96 7.95 7.98
CA ILE A 63 -6.78 7.04 6.85
C ILE A 63 -6.69 5.60 7.37
N ASP A 64 -7.67 4.77 6.98
CA ASP A 64 -7.72 3.35 7.33
C ASP A 64 -7.30 2.47 6.14
N ILE A 65 -6.15 1.81 6.27
CA ILE A 65 -5.57 0.93 5.26
C ILE A 65 -5.87 -0.56 5.49
N HIS A 66 -6.74 -0.88 6.45
CA HIS A 66 -7.20 -2.23 6.77
C HIS A 66 -6.05 -3.21 7.06
N HIS A 67 -5.77 -4.13 6.12
CA HIS A 67 -4.74 -5.16 6.24
C HIS A 67 -3.53 -4.90 5.32
N ALA A 68 -3.43 -3.72 4.70
CA ALA A 68 -2.35 -3.35 3.78
C ALA A 68 -1.04 -3.02 4.51
N GLY A 69 -0.17 -4.02 4.66
CA GLY A 69 1.07 -3.87 5.44
C GLY A 69 2.15 -3.06 4.77
N THR A 70 2.25 -3.17 3.45
CA THR A 70 3.25 -2.38 2.70
C THR A 70 2.82 -0.92 2.68
N ALA A 71 1.53 -0.65 2.47
CA ALA A 71 0.96 0.69 2.58
C ALA A 71 1.26 1.34 3.95
N MET A 72 1.11 0.62 5.07
CA MET A 72 1.38 1.17 6.41
C MET A 72 2.74 1.87 6.50
N ARG A 73 3.80 1.16 6.07
CA ARG A 73 5.18 1.65 6.20
C ARG A 73 5.45 2.81 5.25
N PHE A 74 5.05 2.69 3.98
CA PHE A 74 5.29 3.75 3.00
C PHE A 74 4.49 5.02 3.30
N LEU A 75 3.23 4.88 3.71
CA LEU A 75 2.38 6.01 4.04
C LEU A 75 2.84 6.69 5.34
N THR A 76 3.34 5.94 6.32
CA THR A 76 3.93 6.54 7.53
C THR A 76 5.08 7.49 7.15
N SER A 77 6.03 7.03 6.33
CA SER A 77 7.13 7.89 5.87
C SER A 77 6.65 9.04 4.98
N TYR A 78 5.67 8.79 4.11
CA TYR A 78 5.15 9.80 3.19
C TYR A 78 4.43 10.92 3.94
N PHE A 79 3.53 10.62 4.87
CA PHE A 79 2.81 11.64 5.61
C PHE A 79 3.70 12.38 6.61
N ALA A 80 4.70 11.70 7.18
CA ALA A 80 5.67 12.31 8.10
C ALA A 80 6.48 13.46 7.47
N GLN A 81 6.61 13.49 6.14
CA GLN A 81 7.32 14.56 5.44
C GLN A 81 6.44 15.79 5.13
N LEU A 82 5.11 15.68 5.28
CA LEU A 82 4.18 16.74 4.87
C LEU A 82 4.02 17.76 5.99
N GLU A 83 4.60 18.93 5.81
CA GLU A 83 4.46 20.04 6.75
C GLU A 83 3.02 20.54 6.84
N GLY A 84 2.57 20.86 8.07
CA GLY A 84 1.23 21.40 8.32
C GLY A 84 0.09 20.38 8.18
N ARG A 85 0.40 19.10 7.98
CA ARG A 85 -0.60 18.04 7.85
C ARG A 85 -0.42 16.98 8.95
N THR A 86 -1.48 16.73 9.71
CA THR A 86 -1.52 15.66 10.71
C THR A 86 -2.45 14.56 10.24
N VAL A 87 -1.96 13.32 10.18
CA VAL A 87 -2.74 12.17 9.71
C VAL A 87 -2.70 11.05 10.75
N LEU A 88 -3.87 10.61 11.19
CA LEU A 88 -4.06 9.36 11.90
C LEU A 88 -4.12 8.21 10.87
N LEU A 89 -2.98 7.55 10.67
CA LEU A 89 -2.90 6.34 9.87
C LEU A 89 -3.24 5.12 10.74
N THR A 90 -4.26 4.37 10.34
CA THR A 90 -4.77 3.24 11.12
C THR A 90 -5.09 2.03 10.23
N GLY A 91 -5.45 0.92 10.87
CA GLY A 91 -5.83 -0.30 10.18
C GLY A 91 -6.58 -1.26 11.08
N SER A 92 -6.77 -2.47 10.59
CA SER A 92 -7.34 -3.59 11.35
C SER A 92 -6.62 -3.86 12.67
N LEU A 93 -7.27 -4.58 13.59
CA LEU A 93 -6.67 -4.99 14.87
C LEU A 93 -5.31 -5.68 14.65
N ARG A 94 -5.26 -6.66 13.74
CA ARG A 94 -4.03 -7.36 13.39
C ARG A 94 -2.96 -6.45 12.78
N MET A 95 -3.35 -5.39 12.07
CA MET A 95 -2.39 -4.42 11.55
C MET A 95 -1.73 -3.62 12.68
N LYS A 96 -2.52 -3.23 13.69
CA LYS A 96 -2.03 -2.48 14.87
C LYS A 96 -1.06 -3.28 15.73
N GLU A 97 -1.07 -4.61 15.64
CA GLU A 97 -0.11 -5.49 16.31
C GLU A 97 1.23 -5.59 15.58
N ARG A 98 1.31 -5.16 14.30
CA ARG A 98 2.54 -5.30 13.51
C ARG A 98 3.56 -4.26 13.95
N PRO A 99 4.84 -4.66 14.14
CA PRO A 99 5.86 -3.73 14.59
C PRO A 99 6.20 -2.71 13.51
N ILE A 100 6.07 -1.42 13.87
CA ILE A 100 6.50 -0.28 13.06
C ILE A 100 7.48 0.64 13.81
N GLY A 101 7.68 0.44 15.11
CA GLY A 101 8.45 1.34 15.99
C GLY A 101 9.81 1.76 15.44
N ILE A 102 10.59 0.81 14.90
CA ILE A 102 11.91 1.08 14.30
C ILE A 102 11.83 2.14 13.19
N LEU A 103 10.78 2.09 12.34
CA LEU A 103 10.58 3.09 11.29
C LEU A 103 10.24 4.46 11.90
N VAL A 104 9.36 4.50 12.91
CA VAL A 104 8.96 5.75 13.58
C VAL A 104 10.15 6.40 14.28
N GLU A 105 10.97 5.62 14.97
CA GLU A 105 12.20 6.09 15.61
C GLU A 105 13.18 6.65 14.60
N ALA A 106 13.39 5.96 13.47
CA ALA A 106 14.23 6.45 12.39
C ALA A 106 13.71 7.77 11.82
N LEU A 107 12.41 7.88 11.54
CA LEU A 107 11.79 9.12 11.05
C LEU A 107 11.93 10.28 12.05
N ARG A 108 11.71 10.01 13.35
CA ARG A 108 11.90 11.00 14.42
C ARG A 108 13.35 11.48 14.51
N SER A 109 14.32 10.58 14.33
CA SER A 109 15.75 10.95 14.30
C SER A 109 16.09 11.88 13.12
N LEU A 110 15.26 11.87 12.07
CA LEU A 110 15.37 12.75 10.90
C LEU A 110 14.52 14.02 11.03
N GLY A 111 13.81 14.23 12.15
CA GLY A 111 13.04 15.44 12.43
C GLY A 111 11.52 15.34 12.23
N ALA A 112 10.98 14.16 11.89
CA ALA A 112 9.53 13.97 11.84
C ALA A 112 8.89 14.03 13.24
N CYS A 113 7.69 14.61 13.35
CA CYS A 113 6.92 14.68 14.61
C CYS A 113 5.72 13.72 14.62
#